data_AF-A0A0A3XEW9-F1
#
_entry.id   AF-A0A0A3XEW9-F1
#
_cell.length_a   1.000
_cell.length_b   1.000
_cell.length_c   1.000
_cell.angle_alpha   90.00
_cell.angle_beta   90.00
_cell.angle_gamma   90.00
#
_symmetry.space_group_name_H-M   'P 1'
#
loop_
_entity.id
_entity.type
_entity.pdbx_description
1 polymer ?
#
loop_
_entity_poly.entity_id
_entity_poly.type
_entity_poly.pdbx_seq_one_letter_code
_entity_poly.pdbx_strand_id
1 'polypeptide(L)'
;MAHIQFHSDTFQLAHAGETISLLPKEYALFHFLYNHPNQSFSREELLNRVWPLEEPTDRTVDDHIYRLRKKLIGWSHLFTLESIRGYGYKLVEKGSPAAKTPLALPEVVQNVQRLIETYHGLGMGDAMQTLSSNREVLGIQLDSFYSVYMHFLSGDFQWIVETETLSFWEKASYLILFYSFIQEDQTKTIDFCERTLQKKQQLPRLWGVDLEINMISLYVEAGQLERAKERLQAVEKEVVEMNSPSFTLIFLFKKIIVALALNEREDADKWLNESERLLGQFPLKRELGFYTIIRGLHLYQSGMGEKGRQAVDEGIDI
;
A
#
# COMPACT_ATOMS: atom_id res chain seq x y z
N MET A 1 -7.34 -1.59 15.40
CA MET A 1 -7.52 -2.91 16.04
C MET A 1 -6.22 -3.63 16.11
N ALA A 2 -5.78 -3.99 17.33
CA ALA A 2 -4.72 -4.96 17.53
C ALA A 2 -5.14 -6.28 16.90
N HIS A 3 -4.36 -6.86 15.98
CA HIS A 3 -4.77 -8.08 15.29
C HIS A 3 -4.66 -9.30 16.23
N ILE A 4 -5.79 -9.82 16.71
CA ILE A 4 -5.90 -11.06 17.49
C ILE A 4 -6.44 -12.15 16.57
N GLN A 5 -5.69 -13.25 16.43
CA GLN A 5 -6.15 -14.44 15.72
C GLN A 5 -7.03 -15.29 16.63
N PHE A 6 -8.13 -15.79 16.08
CA PHE A 6 -9.16 -16.57 16.78
C PHE A 6 -9.20 -17.99 16.22
N HIS A 7 -8.80 -18.97 17.03
CA HIS A 7 -8.82 -20.40 16.67
C HIS A 7 -10.03 -21.07 17.32
N SER A 8 -11.10 -21.26 16.56
CA SER A 8 -12.39 -21.76 17.06
C SER A 8 -12.42 -23.26 17.32
N ASP A 9 -11.52 -24.01 16.72
CA ASP A 9 -11.33 -25.45 16.89
C ASP A 9 -10.63 -25.80 18.21
N THR A 10 -9.69 -24.96 18.65
CA THR A 10 -8.94 -25.14 19.90
C THR A 10 -9.36 -24.21 21.02
N PHE A 11 -10.26 -23.26 20.74
CA PHE A 11 -10.65 -22.16 21.64
C PHE A 11 -9.46 -21.32 22.11
N GLN A 12 -8.52 -21.05 21.20
CA GLN A 12 -7.32 -20.28 21.47
C GLN A 12 -7.36 -18.91 20.82
N LEU A 13 -6.75 -17.93 21.50
CA LEU A 13 -6.44 -16.62 20.97
C LEU A 13 -4.93 -16.52 20.76
N ALA A 14 -4.47 -15.94 19.65
CA ALA A 14 -3.06 -15.69 19.40
C ALA A 14 -2.79 -14.22 19.05
N HIS A 15 -1.75 -13.64 19.64
CA HIS A 15 -1.28 -12.29 19.35
C HIS A 15 0.23 -12.18 19.64
N ALA A 16 1.01 -11.64 18.70
CA ALA A 16 2.44 -11.39 18.85
C ALA A 16 3.27 -12.59 19.38
N GLY A 17 2.93 -13.80 18.95
CA GLY A 17 3.60 -15.04 19.38
C GLY A 17 3.14 -15.59 20.75
N GLU A 18 2.26 -14.88 21.46
CA GLU A 18 1.62 -15.38 22.68
C GLU A 18 0.28 -16.05 22.36
N THR A 19 -0.04 -17.13 23.07
CA THR A 19 -1.32 -17.83 22.95
C THR A 19 -2.05 -17.93 24.29
N ILE A 20 -3.36 -17.71 24.26
CA ILE A 20 -4.23 -17.80 25.44
C ILE A 20 -5.33 -18.82 25.16
N SER A 21 -5.42 -19.86 25.99
CA SER A 21 -6.49 -20.87 25.90
C SER A 21 -7.71 -20.48 26.73
N LEU A 22 -8.87 -20.43 26.07
CA LEU A 22 -10.16 -20.11 26.67
C LEU A 22 -11.06 -21.35 26.73
N LEU A 23 -12.01 -21.34 27.66
CA LEU A 23 -13.11 -22.31 27.61
C LEU A 23 -14.12 -21.90 26.51
N PRO A 24 -14.94 -22.82 25.99
CA PRO A 24 -15.82 -22.54 24.85
C PRO A 24 -16.72 -21.30 25.03
N LYS A 25 -17.32 -21.12 26.21
CA LYS A 25 -18.17 -19.96 26.52
C LYS A 25 -17.38 -18.68 26.80
N GLU A 26 -16.18 -18.79 27.37
CA GLU A 26 -15.27 -17.64 27.51
C GLU A 26 -14.85 -17.14 26.12
N TYR A 27 -14.47 -18.07 25.24
CA TYR A 27 -14.14 -17.80 23.85
C TYR A 27 -15.31 -17.13 23.11
N ALA A 28 -16.51 -17.72 23.18
CA ALA A 28 -17.69 -17.18 22.52
C ALA A 28 -18.05 -15.77 23.02
N LEU A 29 -17.99 -15.54 24.34
CA LEU A 29 -18.26 -14.23 24.94
C LEU A 29 -17.22 -13.19 24.51
N PHE A 30 -15.94 -13.52 24.58
CA PHE A 30 -14.87 -12.61 24.17
C PHE A 30 -14.93 -12.32 22.67
N HIS A 31 -15.11 -13.35 21.83
CA HIS A 31 -15.26 -13.20 20.38
C HIS A 31 -16.45 -12.29 20.02
N PHE A 32 -17.58 -12.44 20.72
CA PHE A 32 -18.73 -11.55 20.51
C PHE A 32 -18.38 -10.09 20.85
N LEU A 33 -17.83 -9.83 22.04
CA LEU A 33 -17.48 -8.48 22.47
C LEU A 33 -16.37 -7.84 21.61
N TYR A 34 -15.40 -8.64 21.16
CA TYR A 34 -14.29 -8.19 20.32
C TYR A 34 -14.76 -7.77 18.92
N ASN A 35 -15.76 -8.45 18.36
CA ASN A 35 -16.38 -8.06 17.09
C ASN A 35 -17.31 -6.83 17.20
N HIS A 36 -17.63 -6.39 18.42
CA HIS A 36 -18.45 -5.20 18.68
C HIS A 36 -17.73 -4.25 19.64
N PRO A 37 -16.52 -3.79 19.29
CA PRO A 37 -15.75 -2.94 20.19
C PRO A 37 -16.47 -1.61 20.34
N ASN A 38 -16.26 -0.99 21.49
CA ASN A 38 -16.84 0.29 21.86
C ASN A 38 -18.38 0.29 22.04
N GLN A 39 -19.05 -0.87 21.96
CA GLN A 39 -20.48 -1.02 22.22
C GLN A 39 -20.74 -1.64 23.60
N SER A 40 -21.75 -1.11 24.30
CA SER A 40 -22.18 -1.64 25.59
C SER A 40 -23.29 -2.65 25.37
N PHE A 41 -23.21 -3.79 26.06
CA PHE A 41 -24.26 -4.80 26.07
C PHE A 41 -24.71 -5.04 27.51
N SER A 42 -26.02 -5.14 27.70
CA SER A 42 -26.63 -5.60 28.94
C SER A 42 -26.31 -7.07 29.20
N ARG A 43 -26.48 -7.52 30.45
CA ARG A 43 -26.29 -8.94 30.80
C ARG A 43 -27.25 -9.84 30.03
N GLU A 44 -28.52 -9.43 29.94
CA GLU A 44 -29.55 -10.14 29.18
C GLU A 44 -29.18 -10.29 27.70
N GLU A 45 -28.69 -9.22 27.05
CA GLU A 45 -28.24 -9.29 25.64
C GLU A 45 -27.06 -10.26 25.46
N LEU A 46 -26.10 -10.25 26.39
CA LEU A 46 -24.96 -11.17 26.36
C LEU A 46 -25.40 -12.62 26.61
N LEU A 47 -26.35 -12.84 27.53
CA LEU A 47 -26.96 -14.16 27.78
C LEU A 47 -27.65 -14.68 26.53
N ASN A 48 -28.54 -13.89 25.93
CA ASN A 48 -29.29 -14.26 24.73
C ASN A 48 -28.35 -14.60 23.55
N ARG A 49 -27.19 -13.96 23.48
CA ARG A 49 -26.27 -14.17 22.35
C ARG A 49 -25.36 -15.38 22.51
N VAL A 50 -24.86 -15.63 23.72
CA VAL A 50 -23.82 -16.64 23.99
C VAL A 50 -24.41 -17.92 24.61
N TRP A 51 -25.63 -17.84 25.17
CA TRP A 51 -26.35 -18.93 25.82
C TRP A 51 -27.83 -19.05 25.35
N PRO A 52 -28.14 -19.08 24.04
CA PRO A 52 -29.51 -18.94 23.52
C PRO A 52 -30.50 -20.06 23.87
N LEU A 53 -30.07 -21.12 24.55
CA LEU A 53 -30.87 -22.32 24.87
C LEU A 53 -30.59 -22.85 26.28
N GLU A 54 -29.96 -22.02 27.12
CA GLU A 54 -29.65 -22.34 28.50
C GLU A 54 -30.42 -21.36 29.40
N GLU A 55 -30.58 -21.67 30.68
CA GLU A 55 -31.21 -20.78 31.69
C GLU A 55 -30.16 -20.20 32.67
N PRO A 56 -29.13 -19.46 32.19
CA PRO A 56 -28.15 -18.83 33.06
C PRO A 56 -28.72 -17.58 33.73
N THR A 57 -28.05 -17.13 34.78
CA THR A 57 -28.37 -15.85 35.44
C THR A 57 -27.36 -14.78 35.04
N ASP A 58 -27.68 -13.53 35.35
CA ASP A 58 -26.75 -12.38 35.25
C ASP A 58 -25.36 -12.65 35.83
N ARG A 59 -25.28 -13.43 36.92
CA ARG A 59 -24.01 -13.82 37.54
C ARG A 59 -23.13 -14.68 36.64
N THR A 60 -23.71 -15.44 35.72
CA THR A 60 -22.96 -16.23 34.74
C THR A 60 -22.11 -15.30 33.86
N VAL A 61 -22.68 -14.18 33.39
CA VAL A 61 -21.93 -13.19 32.61
C VAL A 61 -20.81 -12.59 33.46
N ASP A 62 -21.11 -12.20 34.69
CA ASP A 62 -20.15 -11.58 35.61
C ASP A 62 -18.93 -12.50 35.84
N ASP A 63 -19.17 -13.79 36.09
CA ASP A 63 -18.12 -14.79 36.33
C ASP A 63 -17.25 -15.01 35.08
N HIS A 64 -17.85 -15.04 33.89
CA HIS A 64 -17.11 -15.19 32.65
C HIS A 64 -16.27 -13.93 32.34
N ILE A 65 -16.80 -12.73 32.56
CA ILE A 65 -16.02 -11.49 32.43
C ILE A 65 -14.86 -11.46 33.43
N TYR A 66 -15.08 -11.92 34.67
CA TYR A 66 -14.02 -12.02 35.67
C TYR A 66 -12.89 -12.96 35.23
N ARG A 67 -13.24 -14.15 34.70
CA ARG A 67 -12.25 -15.11 34.18
C ARG A 67 -11.51 -14.58 32.96
N LEU A 68 -12.24 -13.96 32.03
CA LEU A 68 -11.64 -13.32 30.85
C LEU A 68 -10.65 -12.22 31.24
N ARG A 69 -10.99 -11.33 32.18
CA ARG A 69 -10.06 -10.30 32.67
C ARG A 69 -8.77 -10.88 33.24
N LYS A 70 -8.86 -12.00 33.97
CA LYS A 70 -7.67 -12.68 34.50
C LYS A 70 -6.81 -13.30 33.41
N LYS A 71 -7.42 -14.02 32.47
CA LYS A 71 -6.70 -14.69 31.38
C LYS A 71 -6.06 -13.69 30.42
N LEU A 72 -6.72 -12.56 30.16
CA LEU A 72 -6.30 -11.55 29.20
C LEU A 72 -5.46 -10.42 29.83
N ILE A 73 -4.99 -10.57 31.07
CA ILE A 73 -4.28 -9.51 31.79
C ILE A 73 -2.97 -9.08 31.08
N GLY A 74 -2.25 -10.02 30.45
CA GLY A 74 -1.07 -9.73 29.64
C GLY A 74 -1.38 -8.88 28.41
N TRP A 75 -2.62 -8.92 27.93
CA TRP A 75 -3.10 -8.18 26.75
C TRP A 75 -3.89 -6.92 27.12
N SER A 76 -3.83 -6.48 28.38
CA SER A 76 -4.52 -5.28 28.89
C SER A 76 -4.07 -3.96 28.25
N HIS A 77 -2.99 -4.00 27.46
CA HIS A 77 -2.50 -2.90 26.64
C HIS A 77 -3.21 -2.80 25.26
N LEU A 78 -3.86 -3.87 24.81
CA LEU A 78 -4.59 -3.94 23.53
C LEU A 78 -6.07 -3.57 23.68
N PHE A 79 -6.67 -3.92 24.82
CA PHE A 79 -8.08 -3.69 25.10
C PHE A 79 -8.38 -3.76 26.61
N THR A 80 -9.55 -3.28 27.01
CA THR A 80 -10.10 -3.40 28.36
C THR A 80 -11.52 -3.93 28.29
N LEU A 81 -11.86 -4.92 29.12
CA LEU A 81 -13.25 -5.26 29.42
C LEU A 81 -13.74 -4.35 30.55
N GLU A 82 -14.65 -3.44 30.26
CA GLU A 82 -15.19 -2.45 31.20
C GLU A 82 -16.57 -2.84 31.72
N SER A 83 -16.87 -2.44 32.95
CA SER A 83 -18.17 -2.62 33.59
C SER A 83 -18.96 -1.32 33.49
N ILE A 84 -20.12 -1.36 32.85
CA ILE A 84 -21.04 -0.23 32.77
C ILE A 84 -22.02 -0.35 33.93
N ARG A 85 -21.89 0.57 34.91
CA ARG A 85 -22.64 0.54 36.17
C ARG A 85 -24.14 0.45 35.90
N GLY A 86 -24.78 -0.59 36.44
CA GLY A 86 -26.23 -0.80 36.33
C GLY A 86 -26.71 -1.31 34.98
N TYR A 87 -25.82 -1.61 34.02
CA TYR A 87 -26.22 -2.04 32.67
C TYR A 87 -25.57 -3.37 32.27
N GLY A 88 -24.24 -3.41 32.17
CA GLY A 88 -23.55 -4.61 31.68
C GLY A 88 -22.10 -4.37 31.36
N TYR A 89 -21.64 -4.84 30.20
CA TYR A 89 -20.23 -4.91 29.85
C TYR A 89 -19.95 -4.41 28.44
N LYS A 90 -18.71 -3.95 28.26
CA LYS A 90 -18.22 -3.38 27.01
C LYS A 90 -16.76 -3.75 26.85
N LEU A 91 -16.33 -4.06 25.63
CA LEU A 91 -14.92 -4.11 25.28
C LEU A 91 -14.50 -2.76 24.70
N VAL A 92 -13.51 -2.13 25.33
CA VAL A 92 -12.87 -0.90 24.85
C VAL A 92 -11.54 -1.28 24.23
N GLU A 93 -11.36 -0.93 22.96
CA GLU A 93 -10.05 -1.04 22.32
C GLU A 93 -9.11 0.00 22.92
N LYS A 94 -7.90 -0.41 23.28
CA LYS A 94 -6.82 0.53 23.53
C LYS A 94 -6.02 0.62 22.25
N GLY A 95 -6.09 1.78 21.60
CA GLY A 95 -5.20 2.08 20.48
C GLY A 95 -3.75 1.82 20.88
N SER A 96 -2.95 1.35 19.92
CA SER A 96 -1.50 1.18 20.05
C SER A 96 -0.85 2.34 20.83
N PRO A 97 0.21 2.15 21.62
CA PRO A 97 0.92 3.23 22.32
C PRO A 97 1.32 4.44 21.44
N ALA A 98 1.24 4.34 20.11
CA ALA A 98 1.20 5.48 19.20
C ALA A 98 0.13 6.55 19.55
N ALA A 99 -0.97 6.19 20.23
CA ALA A 99 -2.03 7.11 20.65
C ALA A 99 -1.67 7.99 21.87
N LYS A 100 -0.47 7.85 22.44
CA LYS A 100 0.03 8.72 23.53
C LYS A 100 1.07 9.75 23.08
N THR A 101 1.32 9.87 21.78
CA THR A 101 2.12 11.00 21.27
C THR A 101 1.22 12.21 21.00
N PRO A 102 1.61 13.44 21.41
CA PRO A 102 0.98 14.66 20.93
C PRO A 102 0.97 14.77 19.40
N LEU A 103 1.77 13.95 18.69
CA LEU A 103 1.83 13.90 17.23
C LEU A 103 0.74 13.03 16.59
N ALA A 104 -0.07 12.30 17.36
CA ALA A 104 -1.23 11.56 16.85
C ALA A 104 -2.45 12.47 16.54
N LEU A 105 -2.30 13.80 16.68
CA LEU A 105 -3.32 14.76 16.28
C LEU A 105 -3.58 14.66 14.76
N PRO A 106 -4.84 14.65 14.30
CA PRO A 106 -5.16 14.48 12.88
C PRO A 106 -4.42 15.44 11.94
N GLU A 107 -4.23 16.69 12.34
CA GLU A 107 -3.49 17.68 11.56
C GLU A 107 -2.00 17.31 11.41
N VAL A 108 -1.38 16.80 12.47
CA VAL A 108 0.02 16.37 12.43
C VAL A 108 0.18 15.14 11.55
N VAL A 109 -0.71 14.16 11.68
CA VAL A 109 -0.73 12.97 10.81
C VAL A 109 -0.87 13.35 9.34
N GLN A 110 -1.79 14.26 9.02
CA GLN A 110 -1.95 14.77 7.65
C GLN A 110 -0.71 15.51 7.14
N ASN A 111 -0.07 16.32 7.99
CA ASN A 111 1.15 17.03 7.60
C ASN A 111 2.32 16.07 7.35
N VAL A 112 2.47 15.03 8.17
CA VAL A 112 3.46 13.99 7.93
C VAL A 112 3.17 13.22 6.64
N GLN A 113 1.93 12.84 6.39
CA GLN A 113 1.55 12.15 5.16
C GLN A 113 1.87 13.02 3.92
N ARG A 114 1.51 14.31 3.97
CA ARG A 114 1.88 15.27 2.92
C ARG A 114 3.39 15.39 2.74
N LEU A 115 4.15 15.33 3.83
CA LEU A 115 5.62 15.38 3.78
C LEU A 115 6.20 14.13 3.10
N ILE A 116 5.67 12.94 3.41
CA ILE A 116 6.05 11.68 2.77
C ILE A 116 5.73 11.74 1.27
N GLU A 117 4.52 12.19 0.90
CA GLU A 117 4.12 12.38 -0.50
C GLU A 117 5.02 13.37 -1.23
N THR A 118 5.37 14.48 -0.56
CA THR A 118 6.27 15.49 -1.10
C THR A 118 7.67 14.90 -1.32
N TYR A 119 8.24 14.24 -0.33
CA TYR A 119 9.56 13.61 -0.47
C TYR A 119 9.57 12.52 -1.53
N HIS A 120 8.51 11.73 -1.63
CA HIS A 120 8.35 10.75 -2.71
C HIS A 120 8.38 11.43 -4.08
N GLY A 121 7.57 12.48 -4.30
CA GLY A 121 7.56 13.22 -5.55
C GLY A 121 8.88 13.91 -5.89
N LEU A 122 9.63 14.35 -4.86
CA LEU A 122 10.95 14.97 -5.01
C LEU A 122 12.08 13.94 -5.17
N GLY A 123 11.80 12.63 -5.18
CA GLY A 123 12.82 11.58 -5.25
C GLY A 123 13.70 11.49 -4.00
N MET A 124 13.25 12.02 -2.86
CA MET A 124 14.02 12.08 -1.62
C MET A 124 13.84 10.81 -0.77
N GLY A 125 14.27 9.66 -1.31
CA GLY A 125 14.14 8.35 -0.67
C GLY A 125 14.76 8.30 0.74
N ASP A 126 15.93 8.90 0.95
CA ASP A 126 16.59 8.97 2.26
C ASP A 126 15.75 9.70 3.31
N ALA A 127 15.07 10.78 2.91
CA ALA A 127 14.19 11.53 3.80
C ALA A 127 12.95 10.70 4.17
N MET A 128 12.38 9.97 3.20
CA MET A 128 11.29 9.03 3.47
C MET A 128 11.72 7.89 4.39
N GLN A 129 12.90 7.31 4.18
CA GLN A 129 13.48 6.27 5.03
C GLN A 129 13.69 6.77 6.46
N THR A 130 14.16 8.01 6.61
CA THR A 130 14.34 8.65 7.92
C THR A 130 13.01 8.79 8.65
N LEU A 131 11.95 9.26 7.97
CA LEU A 131 10.61 9.35 8.55
C LEU A 131 10.06 7.98 8.94
N SER A 132 10.16 7.01 8.03
CA SER A 132 9.66 5.64 8.25
C SER A 132 10.36 4.93 9.40
N SER A 133 11.69 5.06 9.50
CA SER A 133 12.49 4.42 10.56
C SER A 133 12.19 4.99 11.95
N ASN A 134 11.65 6.21 12.03
CA ASN A 134 11.28 6.87 13.29
C ASN A 134 9.76 6.91 13.50
N ARG A 135 8.98 6.12 12.74
CA ARG A 135 7.51 6.17 12.74
C ARG A 135 6.87 5.98 14.12
N GLU A 136 7.45 5.13 14.96
CA GLU A 136 6.91 4.87 16.30
C GLU A 136 7.05 6.09 17.22
N VAL A 137 8.21 6.76 17.16
CA VAL A 137 8.50 7.98 17.93
C VAL A 137 7.65 9.15 17.41
N LEU A 138 7.54 9.25 16.09
CA LEU A 138 6.82 10.34 15.42
C LEU A 138 5.30 10.11 15.33
N GLY A 139 4.80 8.94 15.74
CA GLY A 139 3.38 8.59 15.64
C GLY A 139 2.87 8.46 14.21
N ILE A 140 3.76 8.13 13.26
CA ILE A 140 3.44 8.07 11.83
C ILE A 140 2.76 6.74 11.53
N GLN A 141 1.57 6.82 10.94
CA GLN A 141 0.93 5.66 10.32
C GLN A 141 1.10 5.78 8.81
N LEU A 142 1.77 4.79 8.23
CA LEU A 142 1.84 4.64 6.78
C LEU A 142 0.58 3.93 6.31
N ASP A 143 0.05 4.35 5.16
CA ASP A 143 -0.96 3.58 4.46
C ASP A 143 -0.36 2.27 3.91
N SER A 144 -1.20 1.43 3.31
CA SER A 144 -0.74 0.16 2.74
C SER A 144 0.27 0.38 1.60
N PHE A 145 0.09 1.43 0.80
CA PHE A 145 1.00 1.77 -0.30
C PHE A 145 2.42 2.05 0.20
N TYR A 146 2.58 3.00 1.13
CA TYR A 146 3.88 3.38 1.66
C TYR A 146 4.49 2.29 2.54
N SER A 147 3.67 1.49 3.22
CA SER A 147 4.17 0.34 3.97
C SER A 147 4.89 -0.64 3.04
N VAL A 148 4.26 -1.07 1.95
CA VAL A 148 4.90 -1.99 1.00
C VAL A 148 6.07 -1.31 0.27
N TYR A 149 5.92 -0.05 -0.14
CA TYR A 149 6.98 0.70 -0.80
C TYR A 149 8.27 0.76 0.03
N MET A 150 8.18 1.10 1.31
CA MET A 150 9.35 1.25 2.17
C MET A 150 10.05 -0.10 2.39
N HIS A 151 9.30 -1.18 2.61
CA HIS A 151 9.88 -2.53 2.74
C HIS A 151 10.46 -3.02 1.40
N PHE A 152 9.87 -2.63 0.27
CA PHE A 152 10.42 -2.95 -1.06
C PHE A 152 11.77 -2.25 -1.28
N LEU A 153 11.86 -0.94 -0.98
CA LEU A 153 13.10 -0.18 -1.11
C LEU A 153 14.21 -0.68 -0.18
N SER A 154 13.88 -1.14 1.02
CA SER A 154 14.86 -1.70 1.95
C SER A 154 15.25 -3.15 1.65
N GLY A 155 14.62 -3.79 0.65
CA GLY A 155 14.83 -5.20 0.33
C GLY A 155 14.23 -6.17 1.34
N ASP A 156 13.32 -5.72 2.22
CA ASP A 156 12.63 -6.54 3.20
C ASP A 156 11.45 -7.30 2.58
N PHE A 157 11.78 -8.17 1.63
CA PHE A 157 10.78 -8.99 0.92
C PHE A 157 10.13 -10.03 1.83
N GLN A 158 10.83 -10.46 2.89
CA GLN A 158 10.27 -11.39 3.87
C GLN A 158 9.04 -10.78 4.54
N TRP A 159 9.14 -9.54 5.03
CA TRP A 159 7.99 -8.84 5.60
C TRP A 159 6.84 -8.72 4.60
N ILE A 160 7.14 -8.36 3.33
CA ILE A 160 6.11 -8.23 2.28
C ILE A 160 5.36 -9.54 2.09
N VAL A 161 6.03 -10.69 2.11
CA VAL A 161 5.38 -12.00 1.89
C VAL A 161 4.60 -12.45 3.13
N GLU A 162 5.20 -12.32 4.31
CA GLU A 162 4.70 -12.88 5.56
C GLU A 162 3.62 -12.02 6.22
N THR A 163 3.55 -10.71 5.90
CA THR A 163 2.58 -9.83 6.55
C THR A 163 1.13 -10.27 6.27
N GLU A 164 0.35 -10.42 7.34
CA GLU A 164 -1.08 -10.77 7.28
C GLU A 164 -1.99 -9.54 7.28
N THR A 165 -1.43 -8.34 7.50
CA THR A 165 -2.22 -7.09 7.60
C THR A 165 -2.64 -6.53 6.25
N LEU A 166 -2.04 -7.02 5.17
CA LEU A 166 -2.29 -6.59 3.81
C LEU A 166 -2.94 -7.70 2.99
N SER A 167 -3.82 -7.30 2.09
CA SER A 167 -4.40 -8.22 1.12
C SER A 167 -3.31 -8.80 0.20
N PHE A 168 -3.61 -9.93 -0.43
CA PHE A 168 -2.73 -10.53 -1.44
C PHE A 168 -2.34 -9.51 -2.53
N TRP A 169 -3.29 -8.70 -2.99
CA TRP A 169 -3.08 -7.77 -4.11
C TRP A 169 -2.24 -6.55 -3.73
N GLU A 170 -2.35 -6.07 -2.50
CA GLU A 170 -1.46 -5.02 -1.99
C GLU A 170 -0.01 -5.50 -1.89
N LYS A 171 0.20 -6.76 -1.49
CA LYS A 171 1.52 -7.39 -1.44
C LYS A 171 2.09 -7.66 -2.85
N ALA A 172 1.24 -8.17 -3.75
CA ALA A 172 1.66 -8.61 -5.07
C ALA A 172 2.15 -7.47 -5.97
N SER A 173 1.61 -6.26 -5.81
CA SER A 173 1.94 -5.07 -6.59
C SER A 173 3.44 -4.87 -6.89
N TYR A 174 4.27 -4.75 -5.84
CA TYR A 174 5.72 -4.55 -6.02
C TYR A 174 6.45 -5.84 -6.43
N LEU A 175 5.91 -7.02 -6.09
CA LEU A 175 6.48 -8.30 -6.52
C LEU A 175 6.30 -8.52 -8.03
N ILE A 176 5.19 -8.04 -8.61
CA ILE A 176 4.95 -8.04 -10.06
C ILE A 176 5.96 -7.14 -10.76
N LEU A 177 6.18 -5.93 -10.23
CA LEU A 177 7.20 -5.02 -10.75
C LEU A 177 8.59 -5.64 -10.66
N PHE A 178 8.95 -6.22 -9.52
CA PHE A 178 10.23 -6.91 -9.33
C PHE A 178 10.41 -8.06 -10.32
N TYR A 179 9.38 -8.89 -10.50
CA TYR A 179 9.38 -9.97 -11.47
C TYR A 179 9.70 -9.46 -12.89
N SER A 180 9.15 -8.30 -13.27
CA SER A 180 9.42 -7.70 -14.59
C SER A 180 10.88 -7.28 -14.80
N PHE A 181 11.62 -7.00 -13.73
CA PHE A 181 13.05 -6.64 -13.80
C PHE A 181 13.98 -7.86 -13.83
N ILE A 182 13.59 -8.97 -13.20
CA ILE A 182 14.46 -10.15 -13.06
C ILE A 182 14.18 -11.25 -14.10
N GLN A 183 12.99 -11.24 -14.72
CA GLN A 183 12.64 -12.24 -15.72
C GLN A 183 13.26 -11.86 -17.08
N GLU A 184 14.25 -12.63 -17.51
CA GLU A 184 14.96 -12.42 -18.77
C GLU A 184 14.07 -12.66 -20.01
N ASP A 185 13.10 -13.57 -19.91
CA ASP A 185 12.18 -13.86 -21.01
C ASP A 185 11.03 -12.85 -21.02
N GLN A 186 11.16 -11.82 -21.86
CA GLN A 186 10.16 -10.77 -22.04
C GLN A 186 8.77 -11.31 -22.40
N THR A 187 8.68 -12.43 -23.13
CA THR A 187 7.38 -13.01 -23.50
C THR A 187 6.65 -13.53 -22.26
N LYS A 188 7.38 -14.13 -21.32
CA LYS A 188 6.81 -14.58 -20.04
C LYS A 188 6.42 -13.39 -19.15
N THR A 189 7.21 -12.32 -19.16
CA THR A 189 6.87 -11.10 -18.42
C THR A 189 5.57 -10.49 -18.94
N ILE A 190 5.45 -10.36 -20.27
CA ILE A 190 4.25 -9.85 -20.94
C ILE A 190 3.02 -10.72 -20.62
N ASP A 191 3.10 -12.04 -20.80
CA ASP A 191 1.99 -12.96 -20.49
C ASP A 191 1.54 -12.86 -19.03
N PHE A 192 2.49 -12.81 -18.10
CA PHE A 192 2.20 -12.68 -16.67
C PHE A 192 1.50 -11.36 -16.35
N CYS A 193 2.01 -10.25 -16.87
CA CYS A 193 1.42 -8.93 -16.66
C CYS A 193 0.03 -8.81 -17.30
N GLU A 194 -0.20 -9.40 -18.48
CA GLU A 194 -1.52 -9.45 -19.12
C GLU A 194 -2.54 -10.24 -18.30
N ARG A 195 -2.17 -11.43 -17.82
CA ARG A 195 -3.02 -12.23 -16.93
C ARG A 195 -3.30 -11.50 -15.61
N THR A 196 -2.36 -10.71 -15.13
CA THR A 196 -2.53 -9.84 -13.97
C THR A 196 -3.51 -8.72 -14.26
N LEU A 197 -3.41 -8.05 -15.42
CA LEU A 197 -4.33 -7.00 -15.86
C LEU A 197 -5.77 -7.48 -16.06
N GLN A 198 -5.98 -8.74 -16.44
CA GLN A 198 -7.33 -9.34 -16.45
C GLN A 198 -7.98 -9.33 -15.05
N LYS A 199 -7.18 -9.22 -13.99
CA LYS A 199 -7.62 -9.13 -12.59
C LYS A 199 -7.44 -7.72 -12.02
N LYS A 200 -7.27 -6.70 -12.87
CA LYS A 200 -6.99 -5.30 -12.46
C LYS A 200 -7.90 -4.76 -11.36
N GLN A 201 -9.18 -5.10 -11.36
CA GLN A 201 -10.14 -4.69 -10.34
C GLN A 201 -9.80 -5.12 -8.90
N GLN A 202 -8.90 -6.09 -8.76
CA GLN A 202 -8.40 -6.56 -7.48
C GLN A 202 -7.12 -5.84 -7.03
N LEU A 203 -6.38 -5.24 -7.98
CA LEU A 203 -5.20 -4.45 -7.67
C LEU A 203 -5.60 -3.12 -7.04
N PRO A 204 -4.74 -2.54 -6.17
CA PRO A 204 -4.86 -1.14 -5.81
C PRO A 204 -4.94 -0.27 -7.06
N ARG A 205 -5.84 0.73 -7.10
CA ARG A 205 -6.12 1.53 -8.30
C ARG A 205 -4.86 2.07 -8.97
N LEU A 206 -3.96 2.68 -8.19
CA LEU A 206 -2.68 3.23 -8.67
C LEU A 206 -1.83 2.18 -9.39
N TRP A 207 -1.79 0.98 -8.83
CA TRP A 207 -1.04 -0.15 -9.39
C TRP A 207 -1.64 -0.71 -10.66
N GLY A 208 -2.96 -0.72 -10.76
CA GLY A 208 -3.64 -1.09 -12.00
C GLY A 208 -3.23 -0.17 -13.15
N VAL A 209 -3.23 1.15 -12.92
CA VAL A 209 -2.83 2.14 -13.95
C VAL A 209 -1.34 2.05 -14.24
N ASP A 210 -0.49 1.97 -13.22
CA ASP A 210 0.96 1.88 -13.38
C ASP A 210 1.38 0.65 -14.19
N LEU A 211 0.76 -0.52 -13.91
CA LEU A 211 0.99 -1.73 -14.69
C LEU A 211 0.60 -1.57 -16.16
N GLU A 212 -0.52 -0.90 -16.45
CA GLU A 212 -0.91 -0.62 -17.83
C GLU A 212 0.09 0.29 -18.56
N ILE A 213 0.61 1.31 -17.88
CA ILE A 213 1.60 2.21 -18.45
C ILE A 213 2.93 1.46 -18.68
N ASN A 214 3.37 0.64 -17.72
CA ASN A 214 4.62 -0.09 -17.82
C ASN A 214 4.60 -1.17 -18.92
N MET A 215 3.44 -1.79 -19.18
CA MET A 215 3.26 -2.72 -20.30
C MET A 215 3.60 -2.11 -21.66
N ILE A 216 3.47 -0.79 -21.83
CA ILE A 216 3.81 -0.12 -23.10
C ILE A 216 5.30 -0.29 -23.42
N SER A 217 6.18 -0.10 -22.42
CA SER A 217 7.62 -0.32 -22.61
C SER A 217 7.94 -1.77 -22.93
N LEU A 218 7.30 -2.71 -22.22
CA LEU A 218 7.48 -4.14 -22.48
C LEU A 218 7.09 -4.52 -23.92
N TYR A 219 5.99 -3.98 -24.44
CA TYR A 219 5.60 -4.19 -25.84
C TYR A 219 6.61 -3.59 -26.81
N VAL A 220 7.13 -2.38 -26.55
CA VAL A 220 8.16 -1.76 -27.40
C VAL A 220 9.43 -2.59 -27.43
N GLU A 221 9.91 -3.01 -26.26
CA GLU A 221 11.11 -3.85 -26.14
C GLU A 221 10.97 -5.20 -26.85
N ALA A 222 9.77 -5.79 -26.81
CA ALA A 222 9.44 -7.01 -27.55
C ALA A 222 9.16 -6.79 -29.05
N GLY A 223 9.31 -5.56 -29.57
CA GLY A 223 9.03 -5.21 -30.97
C GLY A 223 7.55 -5.20 -31.35
N GLN A 224 6.63 -5.23 -30.39
CA GLN A 224 5.18 -5.28 -30.57
C GLN A 224 4.57 -3.86 -30.64
N LEU A 225 5.03 -3.04 -31.59
CA LEU A 225 4.72 -1.60 -31.62
C LEU A 225 3.23 -1.27 -31.76
N GLU A 226 2.47 -2.05 -32.54
CA GLU A 226 1.02 -1.86 -32.67
C GLU A 226 0.30 -2.04 -31.32
N ARG A 227 0.68 -3.08 -30.57
CA ARG A 227 0.12 -3.34 -29.23
C ARG A 227 0.49 -2.23 -28.24
N ALA A 228 1.69 -1.68 -28.34
CA ALA A 228 2.11 -0.53 -27.55
C ALA A 228 1.25 0.71 -27.85
N LYS A 229 0.95 0.97 -29.13
CA LYS A 229 0.11 2.08 -29.58
C LYS A 229 -1.34 1.93 -29.14
N GLU A 230 -1.92 0.74 -29.30
CA GLU A 230 -3.27 0.42 -28.80
C GLU A 230 -3.36 0.63 -27.28
N ARG A 231 -2.36 0.17 -26.52
CA ARG A 231 -2.32 0.33 -25.07
C ARG A 231 -2.20 1.80 -24.66
N LEU A 232 -1.39 2.60 -25.34
CA LEU A 232 -1.29 4.05 -25.11
C LEU A 232 -2.66 4.72 -25.20
N GLN A 233 -3.44 4.41 -26.24
CA GLN A 233 -4.78 4.97 -26.42
C GLN A 233 -5.75 4.49 -25.34
N ALA A 234 -5.68 3.21 -24.97
CA ALA A 234 -6.59 2.61 -23.99
C ALA A 234 -6.44 3.22 -22.59
N VAL A 235 -5.21 3.50 -22.13
CA VAL A 235 -4.94 3.98 -20.77
C VAL A 235 -5.05 5.50 -20.62
N GLU A 236 -5.04 6.26 -21.72
CA GLU A 236 -4.97 7.73 -21.71
C GLU A 236 -6.04 8.39 -20.85
N LYS A 237 -7.29 7.95 -21.01
CA LYS A 237 -8.42 8.51 -20.25
C LYS A 237 -8.21 8.33 -18.74
N GLU A 238 -7.78 7.16 -18.32
CA GLU A 238 -7.59 6.85 -16.91
C GLU A 238 -6.41 7.64 -16.32
N VAL A 239 -5.32 7.83 -17.09
CA VAL A 239 -4.19 8.69 -16.69
C VAL A 239 -4.65 10.13 -16.48
N VAL A 240 -5.49 10.67 -17.37
CA VAL A 240 -6.04 12.02 -17.21
C VAL A 240 -6.91 12.11 -15.95
N GLU A 241 -7.76 11.10 -15.70
CA GLU A 241 -8.60 11.02 -14.50
C GLU A 241 -7.80 10.88 -13.19
N MET A 242 -6.55 10.41 -13.25
CA MET A 242 -5.66 10.37 -12.08
C MET A 242 -5.29 11.77 -11.57
N ASN A 243 -5.31 12.80 -12.43
CA ASN A 243 -4.96 14.17 -12.10
C ASN A 243 -3.63 14.28 -11.32
N SER A 244 -2.61 13.53 -11.76
CA SER A 244 -1.31 13.47 -11.11
C SER A 244 -0.21 13.89 -12.08
N PRO A 245 0.56 14.95 -11.80
CA PRO A 245 1.67 15.38 -12.66
C PRO A 245 2.70 14.27 -12.89
N SER A 246 2.95 13.43 -11.89
CA SER A 246 3.86 12.28 -11.98
C SER A 246 3.34 11.23 -12.97
N PHE A 247 2.09 10.76 -12.83
CA PHE A 247 1.52 9.80 -13.79
C PHE A 247 1.42 10.37 -15.21
N THR A 248 1.11 11.65 -15.35
CA THR A 248 1.10 12.34 -16.64
C THR A 248 2.49 12.33 -17.29
N LEU A 249 3.55 12.64 -16.54
CA LEU A 249 4.93 12.57 -17.05
C LEU A 249 5.34 11.16 -17.44
N ILE A 250 5.10 10.16 -16.58
CA ILE A 250 5.41 8.76 -16.88
C ILE A 250 4.68 8.32 -18.17
N PHE A 251 3.43 8.73 -18.35
CA PHE A 251 2.67 8.44 -19.57
C PHE A 251 3.22 9.16 -20.81
N LEU A 252 3.59 10.44 -20.69
CA LEU A 252 4.27 11.19 -21.77
C LEU A 252 5.59 10.53 -22.16
N PHE A 253 6.35 10.03 -21.20
CA PHE A 253 7.58 9.27 -21.45
C PHE A 253 7.30 8.01 -22.29
N LYS A 254 6.21 7.29 -22.01
CA LYS A 254 5.80 6.15 -22.85
C LYS A 254 5.40 6.60 -24.26
N LYS A 255 4.72 7.73 -24.42
CA LYS A 255 4.42 8.32 -25.73
C LYS A 255 5.69 8.63 -26.52
N ILE A 256 6.69 9.24 -25.87
CA ILE A 256 7.98 9.52 -26.50
C ILE A 256 8.67 8.23 -26.91
N ILE A 257 8.77 7.23 -26.03
CA ILE A 257 9.41 5.94 -26.33
C ILE A 257 8.76 5.26 -27.54
N VAL A 258 7.43 5.22 -27.61
CA VAL A 258 6.71 4.65 -28.77
C VAL A 258 6.98 5.47 -30.04
N ALA A 259 6.94 6.80 -29.97
CA ALA A 259 7.23 7.65 -31.12
C ALA A 259 8.67 7.47 -31.64
N LEU A 260 9.66 7.38 -30.75
CA LEU A 260 11.06 7.09 -31.11
C LEU A 260 11.18 5.71 -31.78
N ALA A 261 10.53 4.68 -31.24
CA ALA A 261 10.52 3.33 -31.81
C ALA A 261 9.86 3.26 -33.20
N LEU A 262 8.84 4.08 -33.44
CA LEU A 262 8.18 4.24 -34.74
C LEU A 262 8.88 5.23 -35.68
N ASN A 263 9.97 5.88 -35.22
CA ASN A 263 10.68 6.94 -35.94
C ASN A 263 9.78 8.16 -36.27
N GLU A 264 8.77 8.41 -35.45
CA GLU A 264 7.81 9.53 -35.50
C GLU A 264 8.39 10.77 -34.78
N ARG A 265 9.36 11.44 -35.40
CA ARG A 265 10.15 12.51 -34.75
C ARG A 265 9.31 13.69 -34.25
N GLU A 266 8.34 14.15 -35.05
CA GLU A 266 7.50 15.30 -34.69
C GLU A 266 6.67 15.04 -33.43
N ASP A 267 6.16 13.82 -33.27
CA ASP A 267 5.44 13.41 -32.07
C ASP A 267 6.37 13.31 -30.87
N ALA A 268 7.57 12.75 -31.03
CA ALA A 268 8.56 12.73 -29.96
C ALA A 268 8.91 14.15 -29.47
N ASP A 269 9.16 15.09 -30.40
CA ASP A 269 9.45 16.50 -30.08
C ASP A 269 8.28 17.16 -29.34
N LYS A 270 7.05 16.94 -29.81
CA LYS A 270 5.84 17.46 -29.16
C LYS A 270 5.73 16.98 -27.71
N TRP A 271 5.91 15.70 -27.46
CA TRP A 271 5.76 15.13 -26.11
C TRP A 271 6.93 15.46 -25.20
N LEU A 272 8.15 15.64 -25.73
CA LEU A 272 9.28 16.19 -24.99
C LEU A 272 8.99 17.61 -24.50
N ASN A 273 8.53 18.50 -25.39
CA ASN A 273 8.20 19.87 -25.04
C ASN A 273 7.09 19.95 -23.98
N GLU A 274 6.07 19.10 -24.09
CA GLU A 274 5.00 19.04 -23.08
C GLU A 274 5.51 18.53 -21.72
N SER A 275 6.42 17.53 -21.73
CA SER A 275 7.05 17.03 -20.51
C SER A 275 7.90 18.11 -19.82
N GLU A 276 8.67 18.87 -20.60
CA GLU A 276 9.49 19.97 -20.11
C GLU A 276 8.65 21.07 -19.47
N ARG A 277 7.54 21.47 -20.12
CA ARG A 277 6.60 22.45 -19.59
C ARG A 277 6.02 22.03 -18.24
N LEU A 278 5.74 20.74 -18.08
CA LEU A 278 5.18 20.19 -16.85
C LEU A 278 6.24 20.09 -15.74
N LEU A 279 7.46 19.67 -16.06
CA LEU A 279 8.60 19.67 -15.13
C LEU A 279 8.99 21.08 -14.66
N GLY A 280 8.78 22.11 -15.49
CA GLY A 280 8.94 23.50 -15.09
C GLY A 280 7.93 23.97 -14.03
N GLN A 281 6.79 23.30 -13.92
CA GLN A 281 5.73 23.62 -12.94
C GLN A 281 5.84 22.76 -11.68
N PHE A 282 6.33 21.53 -11.81
CA PHE A 282 6.42 20.56 -10.72
C PHE A 282 7.86 20.05 -10.57
N PRO A 283 8.51 20.26 -9.41
CA PRO A 283 9.94 19.94 -9.19
C PRO A 283 10.19 18.44 -8.97
N LEU A 284 9.70 17.59 -9.87
CA LEU A 284 9.76 16.13 -9.78
C LEU A 284 11.14 15.63 -10.25
N LYS A 285 12.09 15.50 -9.33
CA LYS A 285 13.50 15.18 -9.66
C LYS A 285 13.67 13.84 -10.38
N ARG A 286 12.98 12.80 -9.90
CA ARG A 286 13.04 11.47 -10.51
C ARG A 286 12.60 11.51 -11.98
N GLU A 287 11.48 12.16 -12.24
CA GLU A 287 10.95 12.35 -13.59
C GLU A 287 11.83 13.27 -14.43
N LEU A 288 12.50 14.26 -13.82
CA LEU A 288 13.50 15.07 -14.51
C LEU A 288 14.70 14.23 -14.98
N GLY A 289 15.19 13.30 -14.16
CA GLY A 289 16.23 12.34 -14.54
C GLY A 289 15.78 11.50 -15.74
N PHE A 290 14.61 10.86 -15.66
CA PHE A 290 14.04 10.08 -16.77
C PHE A 290 13.83 10.91 -18.05
N TYR A 291 13.27 12.12 -17.92
CA TYR A 291 13.12 13.03 -19.05
C TYR A 291 14.45 13.33 -19.73
N THR A 292 15.50 13.59 -18.95
CA THR A 292 16.84 13.91 -19.45
C THR A 292 17.44 12.73 -20.20
N ILE A 293 17.28 11.50 -19.69
CA ILE A 293 17.68 10.27 -20.37
C ILE A 293 16.93 10.11 -21.71
N ILE A 294 15.60 10.25 -21.71
CA ILE A 294 14.78 10.10 -22.92
C ILE A 294 15.11 11.17 -23.96
N ARG A 295 15.36 12.41 -23.53
CA ARG A 295 15.86 13.49 -24.39
C ARG A 295 17.21 13.10 -25.01
N GLY A 296 18.09 12.48 -24.24
CA GLY A 296 19.35 11.92 -24.73
C GLY A 296 19.16 10.87 -25.84
N LEU A 297 18.22 9.95 -25.66
CA LEU A 297 17.86 8.95 -26.69
C LEU A 297 17.34 9.60 -27.98
N HIS A 298 16.49 10.62 -27.85
CA HIS A 298 16.01 11.39 -29.00
C HIS A 298 17.16 12.13 -29.74
N LEU A 299 18.12 12.70 -29.00
CA LEU A 299 19.31 13.35 -29.57
C LEU A 299 20.19 12.34 -30.32
N TYR A 300 20.33 11.12 -29.82
CA TYR A 300 21.03 10.04 -30.54
C TYR A 300 20.36 9.75 -31.89
N GLN A 301 19.05 9.55 -31.90
CA GLN A 301 18.29 9.30 -33.13
C GLN A 301 18.36 10.48 -34.11
N SER A 302 18.54 11.69 -33.60
CA SER A 302 18.74 12.92 -34.37
C SER A 302 20.18 13.13 -34.89
N GLY A 303 21.10 12.19 -34.65
CA GLY A 303 22.50 12.28 -35.08
C GLY A 303 23.40 13.15 -34.19
N MET A 304 22.92 13.60 -33.03
CA MET A 304 23.65 14.47 -32.10
C MET A 304 24.31 13.66 -30.98
N GLY A 305 25.13 12.67 -31.33
CA GLY A 305 25.59 11.63 -30.40
C GLY A 305 26.35 12.11 -29.16
N GLU A 306 27.16 13.16 -29.26
CA GLU A 306 27.89 13.72 -28.10
C GLU A 306 26.93 14.36 -27.09
N LYS A 307 25.99 15.19 -27.56
CA LYS A 307 24.95 15.79 -26.71
C LYS A 307 23.99 14.73 -26.16
N GLY A 308 23.69 13.71 -26.95
CA GLY A 308 22.88 12.56 -26.52
C GLY A 308 23.53 11.83 -25.35
N ARG A 309 24.83 11.53 -25.45
CA ARG A 309 25.61 10.92 -24.35
C ARG A 309 25.58 11.78 -23.09
N GLN A 310 25.91 13.06 -23.23
CA GLN A 310 25.94 13.99 -22.11
C GLN A 310 24.59 14.06 -21.37
N ALA A 311 23.48 14.09 -22.10
CA ALA A 311 22.15 14.11 -21.51
C ALA A 311 21.79 12.79 -20.81
N VAL A 312 22.22 11.63 -21.34
CA VAL A 312 22.01 10.35 -20.64
C VAL A 312 22.81 10.31 -19.34
N ASP A 313 24.10 10.70 -19.38
CA ASP A 313 24.95 10.72 -18.20
C ASP A 313 24.40 11.67 -17.13
N GLU A 314 24.01 12.90 -17.52
CA GLU A 314 23.36 13.88 -16.64
C GLU A 314 22.06 13.32 -16.04
N GLY A 315 21.24 12.63 -16.83
CA GLY A 315 19.98 12.07 -16.36
C GLY A 315 20.14 10.91 -15.36
N ILE A 316 21.26 10.19 -15.40
CA ILE A 316 21.60 9.13 -14.44
C ILE A 316 22.06 9.73 -13.10
N ASP A 317 22.73 10.88 -13.13
CA ASP A 317 23.26 11.56 -11.93
C ASP A 317 22.19 12.32 -11.11
N ILE A 318 21.02 12.60 -11.71
CA ILE A 318 19.89 13.32 -11.08
C ILE A 318 19.12 12.44 -10.09
#